data_AF-A0A957D4X5-F1
#
_entry.id   AF-A0A957D4X5-F1
#
_cell.length_a   1.000
_cell.length_b   1.000
_cell.length_c   1.000
_cell.angle_alpha   90.00
_cell.angle_beta   90.00
_cell.angle_gamma   90.00
#
_symmetry.space_group_name_H-M   'P 1'
#
loop_
_entity.id
_entity.type
_entity.pdbx_description
1 polymer ?
#
loop_
_entity_poly.entity_id
_entity_poly.type
_entity_poly.pdbx_seq_one_letter_code
_entity_poly.pdbx_strand_id
1 'polypeptide(L)'
;FVASHWLATIVGFVVTPQTAVFFWQGDGYLVHDGRVITLDSDNRPNYLAYGLLREGTQSGTEEAQRFTERKSVQSAKSVDSFQTLVVERPSLQWLAVATDGWQTDLLQQLGEPRPGLQLARWMNVQARQHGRFDDDGAVAIWLKANG
;
A
#
# COMPACT_ATOMS: atom_id res chain seq x y z
N PHE A 1 17.59 -14.39 -5.26
CA PHE A 1 16.20 -14.85 -5.05
C PHE A 1 15.34 -13.78 -4.38
N VAL A 2 15.73 -13.24 -3.22
CA VAL A 2 14.92 -12.26 -2.45
C VAL A 2 14.69 -10.95 -3.22
N ALA A 3 15.72 -10.38 -3.86
CA ALA A 3 15.59 -9.12 -4.61
C ALA A 3 14.72 -9.25 -5.88
N SER A 4 14.43 -10.47 -6.31
CA SER A 4 13.75 -10.74 -7.58
C SER A 4 12.41 -11.46 -7.42
N HIS A 5 12.09 -11.98 -6.23
CA HIS A 5 10.84 -12.72 -5.98
C HIS A 5 10.08 -12.27 -4.73
N TRP A 6 10.69 -11.45 -3.86
CA TRP A 6 10.06 -10.94 -2.62
C TRP A 6 9.81 -9.42 -2.70
N LEU A 7 9.60 -8.91 -3.92
CA LEU A 7 9.23 -7.53 -4.13
C LEU A 7 7.71 -7.42 -4.00
N ALA A 8 7.26 -6.82 -2.91
CA ALA A 8 5.84 -6.63 -2.64
C ALA A 8 5.61 -5.25 -2.05
N THR A 9 4.64 -4.54 -2.63
CA THR A 9 4.07 -3.35 -2.00
C THR A 9 3.35 -3.77 -0.73
N ILE A 10 3.56 -3.00 0.32
CA ILE A 10 2.76 -3.09 1.55
C ILE A 10 2.08 -1.74 1.74
N VAL A 11 0.75 -1.75 1.77
CA VAL A 11 -0.09 -0.61 2.15
C VAL A 11 -1.10 -1.09 3.17
N GLY A 12 -1.32 -0.32 4.22
CA GLY A 12 -2.19 -0.73 5.30
C GLY A 12 -2.58 0.43 6.21
N PHE A 13 -3.49 0.15 7.12
CA PHE A 13 -3.82 1.06 8.21
C PHE A 13 -4.14 0.31 9.49
N VAL A 14 -3.94 0.99 10.62
CA VAL A 14 -4.40 0.58 11.95
C VAL A 14 -5.38 1.64 12.45
N VAL A 15 -6.52 1.21 12.99
CA VAL A 15 -7.53 2.12 13.54
C VAL A 15 -7.71 1.88 15.03
N THR A 16 -7.69 2.97 15.80
CA THR A 16 -8.03 3.03 17.23
C THR A 16 -9.21 3.97 17.45
N PRO A 17 -9.77 4.08 18.67
CA PRO A 17 -10.84 5.03 18.93
C PRO A 17 -10.47 6.51 18.72
N GLN A 18 -9.18 6.86 18.76
CA GLN A 18 -8.70 8.24 18.66
C GLN A 18 -7.97 8.56 17.35
N THR A 19 -7.30 7.57 16.75
CA THR A 19 -6.45 7.77 15.57
C THR A 19 -6.59 6.65 14.55
N ALA A 20 -6.37 7.00 13.28
CA ALA A 20 -6.06 6.06 12.23
C ALA A 20 -4.63 6.33 11.75
N VAL A 21 -3.84 5.27 11.61
CA VAL A 21 -2.46 5.33 11.13
C VAL A 21 -2.37 4.52 9.85
N PHE A 22 -2.17 5.20 8.72
CA PHE A 22 -1.75 4.55 7.50
C PHE A 22 -0.26 4.22 7.58
N PHE A 23 0.13 3.09 7.04
CA PHE A 23 1.52 2.69 6.90
C PHE A 23 1.75 2.10 5.50
N TRP A 24 2.89 2.39 4.90
CA TRP A 24 3.22 1.85 3.58
C TRP A 24 4.71 1.75 3.29
N GLN A 25 5.02 0.86 2.35
CA GLN A 25 6.31 0.64 1.75
C GLN A 25 6.09 0.09 0.35
N GLY A 26 6.18 0.95 -0.65
CA GLY A 26 5.76 0.66 -2.01
C GLY A 26 4.88 1.76 -2.59
N ASP A 27 4.26 1.45 -3.72
CA ASP A 27 3.35 2.32 -4.47
C ASP A 27 1.90 1.91 -4.29
N GLY A 28 0.96 2.80 -4.57
CA GLY A 28 -0.47 2.54 -4.38
C GLY A 28 -1.21 3.78 -3.88
N TYR A 29 -2.23 3.57 -3.05
CA TYR A 29 -3.13 4.62 -2.65
C TYR A 29 -3.53 4.52 -1.18
N LEU A 30 -3.57 5.67 -0.52
CA LEU A 30 -4.25 5.85 0.76
C LEU A 30 -5.53 6.64 0.51
N VAL A 31 -6.63 6.20 1.09
CA VAL A 31 -7.93 6.86 0.90
C VAL A 31 -8.59 7.07 2.26
N HIS A 32 -9.07 8.29 2.51
CA HIS A 32 -9.91 8.58 3.65
C HIS A 32 -10.92 9.68 3.30
N ASP A 33 -12.20 9.45 3.59
CA ASP A 33 -13.29 10.42 3.35
C ASP A 33 -13.27 11.06 1.94
N GLY A 34 -13.00 10.23 0.91
CA GLY A 34 -12.94 10.67 -0.50
C GLY A 34 -11.63 11.37 -0.90
N ARG A 35 -10.74 11.67 0.04
CA ARG A 35 -9.38 12.12 -0.26
C ARG A 35 -8.53 10.95 -0.69
N VAL A 36 -7.97 11.01 -1.90
CA VAL A 36 -7.03 10.03 -2.43
C VAL A 36 -5.62 10.62 -2.36
N ILE A 37 -4.70 9.86 -1.77
CA ILE A 37 -3.26 10.18 -1.74
C ILE A 37 -2.55 9.09 -2.53
N THR A 38 -1.93 9.49 -3.64
CA THR A 38 -1.12 8.59 -4.47
C THR A 38 0.26 8.41 -3.85
N LEU A 39 0.68 7.16 -3.74
CA LEU A 39 2.01 6.73 -3.36
C LEU A 39 2.72 6.32 -4.65
N ASP A 40 3.64 7.13 -5.12
CA ASP A 40 4.39 6.89 -6.35
C ASP A 40 5.89 7.04 -6.07
N SER A 41 6.63 5.99 -6.42
CA SER A 41 8.08 5.89 -6.26
C SER A 41 8.79 5.84 -7.62
N ASP A 42 8.15 6.23 -8.72
CA ASP A 42 8.72 6.26 -10.08
C ASP A 42 9.36 4.91 -10.46
N ASN A 43 8.59 3.83 -10.23
CA ASN A 43 9.03 2.45 -10.45
C ASN A 43 10.32 2.06 -9.69
N ARG A 44 10.59 2.75 -8.57
CA ARG A 44 11.70 2.47 -7.65
C ARG A 44 11.19 2.35 -6.21
N PRO A 45 10.30 1.39 -5.91
CA PRO A 45 9.70 1.31 -4.59
C PRO A 45 10.74 0.79 -3.60
N ASN A 46 10.72 1.33 -2.40
CA ASN A 46 11.66 0.96 -1.35
C ASN A 46 11.22 -0.33 -0.65
N TYR A 47 11.23 -1.49 -1.33
CA TYR A 47 10.66 -2.73 -0.79
C TYR A 47 11.36 -3.24 0.48
N LEU A 48 10.60 -3.83 1.40
CA LEU A 48 11.14 -4.38 2.67
C LEU A 48 12.23 -5.44 2.45
N ALA A 49 12.11 -6.23 1.37
CA ALA A 49 13.10 -7.23 0.98
C ALA A 49 14.52 -6.65 0.79
N TYR A 50 14.64 -5.36 0.50
CA TYR A 50 15.93 -4.68 0.42
C TYR A 50 16.63 -4.56 1.77
N GLY A 51 15.88 -4.51 2.88
CA GLY A 51 16.43 -4.56 4.23
C GLY A 51 17.01 -5.93 4.57
N LEU A 52 16.31 -7.01 4.21
CA LEU A 52 16.71 -8.40 4.50
C LEU A 52 18.03 -8.80 3.83
N LEU A 53 18.36 -8.19 2.70
CA LEU A 53 19.61 -8.47 1.97
C LEU A 53 20.84 -7.86 2.64
N ARG A 54 20.67 -6.85 3.52
CA ARG A 54 21.78 -6.16 4.20
C ARG A 54 22.52 -7.05 5.19
N GLU A 55 21.88 -8.09 5.72
CA GLU A 55 22.47 -8.96 6.76
C GLU A 55 23.04 -10.27 6.21
N GLY A 56 22.75 -10.64 4.96
CA GLY A 56 23.03 -11.99 4.44
C GLY A 56 23.83 -12.09 3.15
N THR A 57 24.15 -10.99 2.46
CA THR A 57 24.84 -11.07 1.17
C THR A 57 26.36 -11.05 1.30
N GLN A 58 27.01 -12.17 0.97
CA GLN A 58 28.43 -12.19 0.65
C GLN A 58 28.68 -11.24 -0.53
N SER A 59 29.54 -10.24 -0.31
CA SER A 59 29.92 -9.26 -1.33
C SER A 59 30.56 -9.99 -2.52
N GLY A 60 29.84 -10.08 -3.65
CA GLY A 60 30.39 -10.69 -4.87
C GLY A 60 29.39 -11.29 -5.86
N THR A 61 28.12 -11.45 -5.49
CA THR A 61 27.10 -11.97 -6.43
C THR A 61 26.54 -10.86 -7.33
N GLU A 62 26.17 -11.19 -8.57
CA GLU A 62 25.51 -10.25 -9.50
C GLU A 62 24.22 -9.64 -8.90
N GLU A 63 23.54 -10.38 -8.03
CA GLU A 63 22.36 -9.90 -7.30
C GLU A 63 22.73 -8.78 -6.31
N ALA A 64 23.89 -8.86 -5.65
CA ALA A 64 24.41 -7.80 -4.79
C ALA A 64 24.89 -6.56 -5.59
N GLN A 65 25.39 -6.76 -6.81
CA GLN A 65 25.79 -5.65 -7.70
C GLN A 65 24.57 -4.89 -8.24
N ARG A 66 23.56 -5.57 -8.78
CA ARG A 66 22.27 -4.95 -9.19
C ARG A 66 21.59 -4.23 -8.02
N PHE A 67 21.76 -4.75 -6.81
CA PHE A 67 21.26 -4.13 -5.59
C PHE A 67 22.00 -2.83 -5.23
N THR A 68 23.32 -2.80 -5.35
CA THR A 68 24.15 -1.61 -5.06
C THR A 68 23.80 -0.45 -6.00
N GLU A 69 23.52 -0.76 -7.26
CA GLU A 69 23.03 0.21 -8.26
C GLU A 69 21.63 0.75 -7.94
N ARG A 70 20.72 -0.08 -7.44
CA ARG A 70 19.37 0.37 -7.03
C ARG A 70 19.41 1.17 -5.72
N LYS A 71 20.31 0.80 -4.80
CA LYS A 71 20.48 1.46 -3.49
C LYS A 71 21.10 2.86 -3.61
N SER A 72 22.04 3.07 -4.54
CA SER A 72 22.65 4.40 -4.77
C SER A 72 21.63 5.44 -5.24
N VAL A 73 20.49 4.99 -5.80
CA VAL A 73 19.38 5.84 -6.23
C VAL A 73 18.37 6.11 -5.09
N GLN A 74 18.29 5.23 -4.08
CA GLN A 74 17.28 5.28 -3.00
C GLN A 74 17.80 5.86 -1.67
N SER A 75 19.03 6.38 -1.61
CA SER A 75 19.79 6.66 -0.37
C SER A 75 19.29 7.82 0.52
N ALA A 76 18.00 8.17 0.51
CA ALA A 76 17.44 9.20 1.38
C ALA A 76 16.26 8.72 2.25
N LYS A 77 15.62 7.58 1.95
CA LYS A 77 14.51 7.05 2.79
C LYS A 77 14.96 5.78 3.51
N SER A 78 14.89 5.80 4.84
CA SER A 78 15.08 4.64 5.72
C SER A 78 14.32 3.43 5.14
N VAL A 79 15.06 2.37 4.80
CA VAL A 79 14.51 1.07 4.37
C VAL A 79 14.00 0.27 5.57
N ASP A 80 14.34 0.71 6.78
CA ASP A 80 14.18 -0.04 8.03
C ASP A 80 12.86 0.32 8.73
N SER A 81 12.00 1.14 8.12
CA SER A 81 10.73 1.60 8.69
C SER A 81 9.68 1.92 7.63
N PHE A 82 8.43 1.54 7.89
CA PHE A 82 7.28 1.99 7.10
C PHE A 82 7.17 3.53 7.12
N GLN A 83 6.77 4.11 5.99
CA GLN A 83 6.26 5.47 5.97
C GLN A 83 4.88 5.48 6.64
N THR A 84 4.52 6.57 7.31
CA THR A 84 3.25 6.67 8.04
C THR A 84 2.54 7.99 7.79
N LEU A 85 1.21 7.94 7.88
CA LEU A 85 0.33 9.11 7.88
C LEU A 85 -0.69 8.92 8.99
N VAL A 86 -0.73 9.87 9.92
CA VAL A 86 -1.66 9.86 11.05
C VAL A 86 -2.84 10.76 10.73
N VAL A 87 -4.05 10.25 10.95
CA VAL A 87 -5.30 10.99 10.79
C VAL A 87 -6.12 10.86 12.08
N GLU A 88 -6.77 11.94 12.49
CA GLU A 88 -7.66 11.92 13.65
C GLU A 88 -8.89 11.07 13.36
N ARG A 89 -9.19 10.09 14.22
CA ARG A 89 -10.33 9.18 13.99
C ARG A 89 -11.71 9.82 14.18
N PRO A 90 -11.96 10.75 15.13
CA PRO A 90 -13.32 11.24 15.37
C PRO A 90 -14.02 11.84 14.15
N SER A 91 -13.28 12.36 13.17
CA SER A 91 -13.82 12.91 11.93
C SER A 91 -13.98 11.86 10.81
N LEU A 92 -13.32 10.71 10.91
CA LEU A 92 -13.25 9.71 9.85
C LEU A 92 -14.54 8.88 9.72
N GLN A 93 -15.10 8.85 8.51
CA GLN A 93 -16.25 7.98 8.18
C GLN A 93 -15.80 6.68 7.54
N TRP A 94 -14.76 6.70 6.71
CA TRP A 94 -14.24 5.51 6.06
C TRP A 94 -12.78 5.65 5.65
N LEU A 95 -12.13 4.50 5.46
CA LEU A 95 -10.73 4.40 5.10
C LEU A 95 -10.57 3.28 4.08
N ALA A 96 -9.63 3.47 3.16
CA ALA A 96 -9.16 2.40 2.30
C ALA A 96 -7.67 2.52 1.97
N VAL A 97 -7.08 1.39 1.59
CA VAL A 97 -5.79 1.31 0.91
C VAL A 97 -5.93 0.44 -0.32
N ALA A 98 -5.11 0.71 -1.32
CA ALA A 98 -5.09 -0.05 -2.55
C ALA A 98 -3.67 -0.09 -3.14
N THR A 99 -3.34 -1.16 -3.85
CA THR A 99 -2.15 -1.21 -4.71
C THR A 99 -2.35 -0.36 -5.97
N ASP A 100 -1.28 -0.10 -6.70
CA ASP A 100 -1.22 0.83 -7.84
C ASP A 100 -1.99 0.37 -9.09
N GLY A 101 -2.37 -0.91 -9.19
CA GLY A 101 -3.28 -1.39 -10.25
C GLY A 101 -4.71 -0.80 -10.19
N TRP A 102 -5.08 -0.16 -9.07
CA TRP A 102 -6.36 0.53 -8.94
C TRP A 102 -6.37 1.87 -9.69
N GLN A 103 -7.52 2.20 -10.27
CA GLN A 103 -7.78 3.53 -10.83
C GLN A 103 -8.40 4.46 -9.78
N THR A 104 -8.01 5.73 -9.79
CA THR A 104 -8.52 6.74 -8.85
C THR A 104 -10.05 6.87 -8.88
N ASP A 105 -10.68 6.72 -10.04
CA ASP A 105 -12.13 6.81 -10.18
C ASP A 105 -12.86 5.64 -9.50
N LEU A 106 -12.25 4.44 -9.50
CA LEU A 106 -12.77 3.28 -8.76
C LEU A 106 -12.60 3.48 -7.25
N LEU A 107 -11.51 4.12 -6.81
CA LEU A 107 -11.28 4.45 -5.41
C LEU A 107 -12.29 5.46 -4.87
N GLN A 108 -12.79 6.37 -5.72
CA GLN A 108 -13.87 7.28 -5.32
C GLN A 108 -15.19 6.51 -5.11
N GLN A 109 -15.50 5.55 -5.97
CA GLN A 109 -16.70 4.70 -5.85
C GLN A 109 -16.67 3.81 -4.60
N LEU A 110 -15.48 3.47 -4.09
CA LEU A 110 -15.33 2.80 -2.79
C LEU A 110 -15.85 3.63 -1.62
N GLY A 111 -16.05 4.94 -1.76
CA GLY A 111 -16.58 5.78 -0.68
C GLY A 111 -18.07 5.60 -0.41
N GLU A 112 -18.83 4.98 -1.31
CA GLU A 112 -20.25 4.73 -1.10
C GLU A 112 -20.45 3.58 -0.09
N PRO A 113 -21.12 3.81 1.06
CA PRO A 113 -21.31 2.80 2.08
C PRO A 113 -22.02 1.56 1.57
N ARG A 114 -21.37 0.41 1.74
CA ARG A 114 -21.92 -0.90 1.36
C ARG A 114 -21.80 -1.89 2.53
N PRO A 115 -22.82 -2.73 2.75
CA PRO A 115 -22.67 -3.89 3.63
C PRO A 115 -21.48 -4.76 3.18
N GLY A 116 -20.76 -5.37 4.13
CA GLY A 116 -19.49 -6.07 3.83
C GLY A 116 -19.57 -7.10 2.69
N LEU A 117 -20.67 -7.86 2.60
CA LEU A 117 -20.87 -8.80 1.49
C LEU A 117 -21.07 -8.10 0.13
N GLN A 118 -21.78 -6.97 0.11
CA GLN A 118 -21.98 -6.20 -1.11
C GLN A 118 -20.68 -5.54 -1.55
N LEU A 119 -19.89 -5.03 -0.61
CA LEU A 119 -18.55 -4.51 -0.88
C LEU A 119 -17.66 -5.59 -1.50
N ALA A 120 -17.54 -6.76 -0.86
CA ALA A 120 -16.70 -7.84 -1.36
C ALA A 120 -17.14 -8.29 -2.77
N ARG A 121 -18.45 -8.37 -3.02
CA ARG A 121 -18.98 -8.67 -4.37
C ARG A 121 -18.66 -7.58 -5.38
N TRP A 122 -18.83 -6.32 -5.01
CA TRP A 122 -18.52 -5.18 -5.87
C TRP A 122 -17.03 -5.17 -6.24
N MET A 123 -16.13 -5.33 -5.25
CA MET A 123 -14.68 -5.41 -5.48
C MET A 123 -14.32 -6.57 -6.42
N ASN A 124 -14.93 -7.75 -6.25
CA ASN A 124 -14.72 -8.89 -7.14
C ASN A 124 -15.22 -8.64 -8.58
N VAL A 125 -16.29 -7.88 -8.75
CA VAL A 125 -16.80 -7.51 -10.08
C VAL A 125 -15.82 -6.55 -10.76
N GLN A 126 -15.40 -5.49 -10.06
CA GLN A 126 -14.38 -4.57 -10.57
C GLN A 126 -13.08 -5.33 -10.90
N ALA A 127 -12.72 -6.30 -10.05
CA ALA A 127 -11.55 -7.14 -10.23
C ALA A 127 -11.55 -7.87 -11.58
N ARG A 128 -12.67 -8.51 -11.90
CA ARG A 128 -12.84 -9.33 -13.11
C ARG A 128 -13.08 -8.54 -14.37
N GLN A 129 -13.79 -7.41 -14.29
CA GLN A 129 -14.14 -6.61 -15.47
C GLN A 129 -12.92 -5.93 -16.09
N HIS A 130 -11.92 -5.60 -15.28
CA HIS A 130 -10.74 -4.88 -15.75
C HIS A 130 -9.55 -5.77 -16.06
N GLY A 131 -9.56 -7.05 -15.67
CA GLY A 131 -8.43 -7.98 -15.88
C GLY A 131 -7.12 -7.49 -15.24
N ARG A 132 -7.24 -6.70 -14.17
CA ARG A 132 -6.17 -5.87 -13.60
C ARG A 132 -5.82 -6.21 -12.16
N PHE A 133 -6.36 -7.30 -11.61
CA PHE A 133 -6.23 -7.59 -10.18
C PHE A 133 -5.77 -9.00 -9.85
N ASP A 134 -5.08 -9.67 -10.78
CA ASP A 134 -4.49 -10.97 -10.46
C ASP A 134 -3.43 -10.84 -9.35
N ASP A 135 -2.75 -9.68 -9.27
CA ASP A 135 -1.75 -9.34 -8.24
C ASP A 135 -2.09 -8.07 -7.42
N ASP A 136 -3.23 -7.42 -7.68
CA ASP A 136 -3.62 -6.15 -7.04
C ASP A 136 -4.75 -6.31 -6.04
N GLY A 137 -4.72 -5.52 -4.97
CA GLY A 137 -5.64 -5.64 -3.85
C GLY A 137 -6.05 -4.29 -3.28
N ALA A 138 -7.22 -4.26 -2.63
CA ALA A 138 -7.63 -3.15 -1.79
C ALA A 138 -8.30 -3.65 -0.53
N VAL A 139 -8.26 -2.81 0.51
CA VAL A 139 -8.97 -3.01 1.77
C VAL A 139 -9.73 -1.73 2.06
N ALA A 140 -11.02 -1.84 2.36
CA ALA A 140 -11.87 -0.70 2.71
C ALA A 140 -12.71 -1.02 3.94
N ILE A 141 -12.85 -0.06 4.85
CA ILE A 141 -13.71 -0.15 6.04
C ILE A 141 -14.53 1.12 6.23
N TRP A 142 -15.75 0.93 6.74
CA TRP A 142 -16.61 2.02 7.20
C TRP A 142 -16.63 2.02 8.71
N LEU A 143 -16.36 3.19 9.29
CA LEU A 143 -16.33 3.39 10.73
C LEU A 143 -17.72 3.80 11.19
N LYS A 144 -18.19 3.19 12.28
CA LYS A 144 -19.36 3.73 12.98
C LYS A 144 -18.94 5.04 13.65
N ALA A 145 -19.82 6.04 13.64
CA ALA A 145 -19.64 7.21 14.49
C ALA A 145 -19.49 6.74 15.95
N ASN A 146 -18.55 7.32 16.69
CA ASN A 146 -18.51 7.13 18.14
C ASN A 146 -19.73 7.88 18.69
N GLY A 147 -20.75 7.13 19.10
CA GLY A 147 -21.88 7.66 19.88
C GLY A 147 -21.49 7.95 21.32
#